data_AF-A0A845B0C3-F1
#
_entry.id   AF-A0A845B0C3-F1
#
_cell.length_a   1.000
_cell.length_b   1.000
_cell.length_c   1.000
_cell.angle_alpha   90.00
_cell.angle_beta   90.00
_cell.angle_gamma   90.00
#
_symmetry.space_group_name_H-M   'P 1'
#
loop_
_entity.id
_entity.type
_entity.pdbx_description
1 polymer ?
#
loop_
_entity_poly.entity_id
_entity_poly.type
_entity_poly.pdbx_seq_one_letter_code
_entity_poly.pdbx_strand_id
1 'polypeptide(L)'
;MQGNISIKRLGTATFAAVMALFLAGCLLSPGKFTSQLDLRNGGTFAYSYDGEIYLLALSKLAEMGNKAELADEEFVEQPCYSDEEFEERTCTTDEIAEQKRDWEANLEGRINSQKKDAEMMSAMLGGIDPADPAAAEELAKRLRRQKGWNSVEYRGDGLFVVQFKIEGRLDHDFLFPTIESFPMSNFFVLVANRDGGTVRVDAPGFSAQSGGNPFQGMMAGMASGFSRMGASSGEDEMPMIPELSGTFRIVTDGEVLANNTDEGPVETSGGKALEWTINKRTQAAPTALIKIAP
;
A
#
# COMPACT_ATOMS: atom_id res chain seq x y z
N MET A 1 4.62 3.89 -52.22
CA MET A 1 5.38 3.38 -51.05
C MET A 1 4.73 3.96 -49.80
N GLN A 2 3.75 3.26 -49.24
CA GLN A 2 3.11 3.63 -47.97
C GLN A 2 3.37 2.48 -47.00
N GLY A 3 3.91 2.83 -45.83
CA GLY A 3 4.45 1.88 -44.86
C GLY A 3 3.35 1.25 -44.02
N ASN A 4 3.37 -0.09 -43.97
CA ASN A 4 2.67 -0.90 -42.97
C ASN A 4 3.16 -0.53 -41.57
N ILE A 5 2.39 0.26 -40.82
CA ILE A 5 2.59 0.41 -39.38
C ILE A 5 1.86 -0.75 -38.71
N SER A 6 2.64 -1.76 -38.34
CA SER A 6 2.19 -3.01 -37.73
C SER A 6 1.50 -2.76 -36.39
N ILE A 7 0.25 -3.22 -36.28
CA ILE A 7 -0.64 -3.30 -35.09
C ILE A 7 0.11 -3.84 -33.84
N LYS A 8 1.19 -4.59 -34.03
CA LYS A 8 2.04 -5.14 -32.95
C LYS A 8 2.74 -4.10 -32.08
N ARG A 9 2.90 -2.85 -32.53
CA ARG A 9 3.63 -1.80 -31.79
C ARG A 9 2.75 -0.98 -30.83
N LEU A 10 1.43 -1.02 -30.98
CA LEU A 10 0.54 -0.25 -30.10
C LEU A 10 0.26 -0.99 -28.79
N GLY A 11 0.16 -2.32 -28.81
CA GLY A 11 -0.05 -3.14 -27.61
C GLY A 11 1.14 -3.17 -26.63
N THR A 12 2.37 -2.95 -27.12
CA THR A 12 3.58 -3.00 -26.27
C THR A 12 3.77 -1.74 -25.42
N ALA A 13 3.25 -0.58 -25.87
CA ALA A 13 3.40 0.68 -25.14
C ALA A 13 2.45 0.78 -23.93
N THR A 14 1.23 0.25 -24.05
CA THR A 14 0.21 0.32 -22.99
C THR A 14 0.53 -0.61 -21.82
N PHE A 15 1.06 -1.81 -22.10
CA PHE A 15 1.45 -2.76 -21.05
C PHE A 15 2.65 -2.27 -20.21
N ALA A 16 3.60 -1.58 -20.84
CA ALA A 16 4.74 -0.98 -20.14
C ALA A 16 4.33 0.19 -19.22
N ALA A 17 3.32 0.98 -19.61
CA ALA A 17 2.79 2.05 -18.78
C ALA A 17 2.05 1.53 -17.55
N VAL A 18 1.28 0.44 -17.69
CA VAL A 18 0.58 -0.21 -16.56
C VAL A 18 1.57 -0.82 -15.57
N MET A 19 2.62 -1.49 -16.04
CA MET A 19 3.70 -2.02 -15.18
C MET A 19 4.49 -0.92 -14.45
N ALA A 20 4.76 0.21 -15.10
CA ALA A 20 5.44 1.34 -14.47
C ALA A 20 4.61 2.01 -13.34
N LEU A 21 3.29 1.84 -13.35
CA LEU A 21 2.36 2.42 -12.38
C LEU A 21 2.20 1.59 -11.10
N PHE A 22 2.58 0.30 -11.11
CA PHE A 22 2.53 -0.56 -9.91
C PHE A 22 3.69 -0.32 -8.94
N LEU A 23 4.79 0.28 -9.38
CA LEU A 23 6.05 0.31 -8.62
C LEU A 23 6.07 1.20 -7.37
N ALA A 24 4.98 1.87 -7.01
CA ALA A 24 5.03 2.88 -5.96
C ALA A 24 3.82 2.94 -5.02
N GLY A 25 2.93 1.95 -5.04
CA GLY A 25 1.86 1.86 -4.04
C GLY A 25 2.44 1.60 -2.64
N CYS A 26 2.08 2.41 -1.63
CA CYS A 26 2.32 2.02 -0.24
C CYS A 26 1.44 0.80 0.07
N LEU A 27 2.06 -0.32 0.39
CA LEU A 27 1.41 -1.60 0.62
C LEU A 27 0.71 -1.66 1.98
N LEU A 28 1.30 -0.99 2.97
CA LEU A 28 0.82 -0.88 4.34
C LEU A 28 0.23 0.51 4.58
N SER A 29 -0.96 0.55 5.17
CA SER A 29 -1.63 1.79 5.58
C SER A 29 -2.09 1.69 7.04
N PRO A 30 -1.83 2.71 7.88
CA PRO A 30 -2.38 2.73 9.23
C PRO A 30 -3.85 3.17 9.23
N GLY A 31 -4.68 2.48 10.02
CA GLY A 31 -6.08 2.84 10.27
C GLY A 31 -6.24 3.67 11.53
N LYS A 32 -7.03 3.16 12.49
CA LYS A 32 -7.13 3.71 13.84
C LYS A 32 -5.95 3.28 14.70
N PHE A 33 -5.26 4.22 15.34
CA PHE A 33 -4.10 3.86 16.17
C PHE A 33 -3.74 4.84 17.28
N THR A 34 -2.97 4.35 18.25
CA THR A 34 -2.14 5.12 19.17
C THR A 34 -0.69 4.68 19.00
N SER A 35 0.22 5.62 18.82
CA SER A 35 1.64 5.32 18.68
C SER A 35 2.49 6.26 19.53
N GLN A 36 3.50 5.70 20.20
CA GLN A 36 4.42 6.47 21.03
C GLN A 36 5.86 6.00 20.85
N LEU A 37 6.78 6.97 20.73
CA LEU A 37 8.21 6.81 20.87
C LEU A 37 8.68 7.49 22.16
N ASP A 38 9.19 6.73 23.12
CA ASP A 38 10.01 7.24 24.20
C ASP A 38 11.48 7.22 23.76
N LEU A 39 12.12 8.38 23.71
CA LEU A 39 13.53 8.52 23.34
C LEU A 39 14.29 9.20 24.47
N ARG A 40 15.32 8.52 25.01
CA ARG A 40 16.06 9.00 26.17
C ARG A 40 17.46 9.47 25.81
N ASN A 41 17.99 10.38 26.62
CA ASN A 41 19.44 10.59 26.69
C ASN A 41 20.16 9.25 26.89
N GLY A 42 21.35 9.14 26.32
CA GLY A 42 22.10 7.91 26.21
C GLY A 42 21.53 6.92 25.19
N GLY A 43 20.53 7.30 24.39
CA GLY A 43 20.05 6.50 23.25
C GLY A 43 19.13 5.33 23.61
N THR A 44 18.65 5.23 24.85
CA THR A 44 17.63 4.21 25.19
C THR A 44 16.30 4.63 24.59
N PHE A 45 15.58 3.70 23.97
CA PHE A 45 14.25 3.98 23.42
C PHE A 45 13.24 2.89 23.72
N ALA A 46 11.97 3.28 23.72
CA ALA A 46 10.83 2.38 23.66
C ALA A 46 9.89 2.87 22.57
N TYR A 47 9.40 1.98 21.72
CA TYR A 47 8.39 2.30 20.73
C TYR A 47 7.17 1.40 20.90
N SER A 48 5.98 1.99 20.76
CA SER A 48 4.71 1.27 20.81
C SER A 48 3.78 1.71 19.70
N TYR A 49 2.99 0.76 19.23
CA TYR A 49 1.90 0.96 18.28
C TYR A 49 0.76 0.02 18.64
N ASP A 50 -0.40 0.59 18.97
CA ASP A 50 -1.63 -0.14 19.25
C ASP A 50 -2.69 0.36 18.28
N GLY A 51 -3.16 -0.51 17.38
CA GLY A 51 -4.08 -0.08 16.34
C GLY A 51 -4.15 -0.97 15.11
N GLU A 52 -4.66 -0.38 14.03
CA GLU A 52 -5.01 -1.03 12.79
C GLU A 52 -3.91 -0.87 11.74
N ILE A 53 -3.48 -1.98 11.14
CA ILE A 53 -2.63 -2.00 9.95
C ILE A 53 -3.40 -2.68 8.82
N TYR A 54 -3.49 -2.00 7.68
CA TYR A 54 -4.18 -2.51 6.51
C TYR A 54 -3.19 -2.86 5.40
N LEU A 55 -3.36 -4.06 4.85
CA LEU A 55 -2.61 -4.54 3.70
C LEU A 55 -3.48 -4.44 2.45
N LEU A 56 -3.31 -3.35 1.70
CA LEU A 56 -4.09 -3.04 0.50
C LEU A 56 -4.01 -4.14 -0.58
N ALA A 57 -2.87 -4.85 -0.67
CA ALA A 57 -2.74 -5.94 -1.63
C ALA A 57 -3.63 -7.13 -1.29
N LEU A 58 -3.80 -7.50 -0.01
CA LEU A 58 -4.53 -8.72 0.32
C LEU A 58 -6.03 -8.58 0.00
N SER A 59 -6.65 -7.43 0.31
CA SER A 59 -8.06 -7.19 -0.04
C SER A 59 -8.31 -7.13 -1.53
N LYS A 60 -7.56 -6.27 -2.24
CA LYS A 60 -7.76 -6.09 -3.68
C LYS A 60 -7.43 -7.36 -4.48
N LEU A 61 -6.45 -8.15 -4.02
CA LEU A 61 -6.09 -9.39 -4.70
C LEU A 61 -7.01 -10.55 -4.35
N ALA A 62 -7.54 -10.64 -3.14
CA ALA A 62 -8.62 -11.58 -2.85
C ALA A 62 -9.86 -11.28 -3.71
N GLU A 63 -10.18 -10.01 -3.92
CA GLU A 63 -11.26 -9.58 -4.80
C GLU A 63 -11.00 -9.96 -6.27
N MET A 64 -9.76 -9.75 -6.76
CA MET A 64 -9.37 -10.16 -8.12
C MET A 64 -9.30 -11.69 -8.28
N GLY A 65 -8.82 -12.42 -7.27
CA GLY A 65 -8.76 -13.88 -7.28
C GLY A 65 -10.15 -14.52 -7.33
N ASN A 66 -11.09 -14.01 -6.53
CA ASN A 66 -12.49 -14.45 -6.56
C ASN A 66 -13.21 -14.12 -7.88
N LYS A 67 -12.77 -13.06 -8.57
CA LYS A 67 -13.34 -12.64 -9.88
C LYS A 67 -12.68 -13.35 -11.06
N ALA A 68 -11.50 -13.95 -10.89
CA ALA A 68 -10.66 -14.40 -12.00
C ALA A 68 -10.38 -15.91 -11.99
N GLU A 69 -11.39 -16.74 -11.73
CA GLU A 69 -11.34 -18.12 -12.23
C GLU A 69 -11.63 -18.10 -13.74
N LEU A 70 -10.60 -17.76 -14.54
CA LEU A 70 -10.64 -17.74 -16.02
C LEU A 70 -11.12 -19.06 -16.64
N ALA A 71 -11.13 -20.15 -15.87
CA ALA A 71 -11.65 -21.45 -16.29
C ALA A 71 -13.19 -21.46 -16.40
N ASP A 72 -13.88 -20.59 -15.65
CA ASP A 72 -15.34 -20.51 -15.56
C ASP A 72 -15.90 -19.21 -16.18
N GLU A 73 -15.05 -18.32 -16.71
CA GLU A 73 -15.49 -17.12 -17.41
C GLU A 73 -16.14 -17.45 -18.77
N GLU A 74 -17.34 -16.92 -19.01
CA GLU A 74 -18.02 -17.04 -20.30
C GLU A 74 -17.46 -16.04 -21.32
N PHE A 75 -17.54 -16.39 -22.61
CA PHE A 75 -17.19 -15.46 -23.69
C PHE A 75 -18.07 -14.21 -23.64
N VAL A 76 -17.44 -13.04 -23.49
CA VAL A 76 -18.09 -11.73 -23.62
C VAL A 76 -17.66 -11.09 -24.95
N GLU A 77 -18.65 -10.80 -25.79
CA GLU A 77 -18.46 -10.10 -27.07
C GLU A 77 -17.77 -8.75 -26.84
N GLN A 78 -16.65 -8.53 -27.54
CA GLN A 78 -15.91 -7.29 -27.50
C GLN A 78 -16.48 -6.29 -28.51
N PRO A 79 -16.52 -4.98 -28.18
CA PRO A 79 -17.07 -3.96 -29.07
C PRO A 79 -16.33 -3.92 -30.40
N CYS A 80 -17.08 -3.89 -31.50
CA CYS A 80 -16.53 -3.71 -32.84
C CYS A 80 -16.50 -2.22 -33.19
N TYR A 81 -15.45 -1.78 -33.87
CA TYR A 81 -15.31 -0.38 -34.28
C TYR A 81 -15.45 -0.24 -35.80
N SER A 82 -15.87 0.94 -36.27
CA SER A 82 -15.82 1.29 -37.68
C SER A 82 -14.38 1.63 -38.09
N ASP A 83 -13.94 1.16 -39.25
CA ASP A 83 -12.57 1.40 -39.74
C ASP A 83 -12.31 2.86 -40.13
N GLU A 84 -13.38 3.61 -40.41
CA GLU A 84 -13.30 4.98 -40.90
C GLU A 84 -13.34 6.01 -39.76
N GLU A 85 -14.22 5.81 -38.77
CA GLU A 85 -14.49 6.81 -37.73
C GLU A 85 -14.08 6.33 -36.32
N PHE A 86 -13.65 5.08 -36.17
CA PHE A 86 -13.34 4.44 -34.88
C PHE A 86 -14.48 4.53 -33.85
N GLU A 87 -15.71 4.73 -34.32
CA GLU A 87 -16.91 4.68 -33.49
C GLU A 87 -17.34 3.23 -33.23
N GLU A 88 -17.86 2.97 -32.04
CA GLU A 88 -18.41 1.67 -31.65
C GLU A 88 -19.65 1.34 -32.49
N ARG A 89 -19.69 0.11 -33.00
CA ARG A 89 -20.81 -0.44 -33.76
C ARG A 89 -21.12 -1.86 -33.31
N THR A 90 -22.31 -2.33 -33.67
CA THR A 90 -22.66 -3.74 -33.55
C THR A 90 -21.73 -4.61 -34.42
N CYS A 91 -21.23 -5.69 -33.82
CA CYS A 91 -20.44 -6.68 -34.53
C CYS A 91 -21.31 -7.48 -35.52
N THR A 92 -20.71 -7.91 -36.61
CA THR A 92 -21.32 -8.88 -37.53
C THR A 92 -21.20 -10.29 -36.97
N THR A 93 -22.04 -11.21 -37.44
CA THR A 93 -22.01 -12.62 -36.97
C THR A 93 -20.66 -13.29 -37.21
N ASP A 94 -19.98 -12.97 -38.32
CA ASP A 94 -18.67 -13.53 -38.65
C ASP A 94 -17.58 -13.01 -37.71
N GLU A 95 -17.62 -11.72 -37.34
CA GLU A 95 -16.71 -11.10 -36.37
C GLU A 95 -16.91 -11.70 -34.98
N ILE A 96 -18.15 -11.91 -34.54
CA ILE A 96 -18.44 -12.56 -33.26
C ILE A 96 -17.93 -14.01 -33.26
N ALA A 97 -18.09 -14.73 -34.37
CA ALA A 97 -17.59 -16.09 -34.50
C ALA A 97 -16.05 -16.14 -34.50
N GLU A 98 -15.38 -15.14 -35.07
CA GLU A 98 -13.92 -15.00 -34.99
C GLU A 98 -13.45 -14.68 -33.58
N GLN A 99 -14.09 -13.72 -32.90
CA GLN A 99 -13.80 -13.40 -31.51
C GLN A 99 -13.92 -14.63 -30.60
N LYS A 100 -14.95 -15.46 -30.78
CA LYS A 100 -15.12 -16.71 -30.03
C LYS A 100 -13.98 -17.70 -30.28
N ARG A 101 -13.61 -17.93 -31.54
CA ARG A 101 -12.49 -18.83 -31.89
C ARG A 101 -11.18 -18.34 -31.30
N ASP A 102 -10.91 -17.05 -31.39
CA ASP A 102 -9.70 -16.44 -30.81
C ASP A 102 -9.72 -16.51 -29.28
N TRP A 103 -10.89 -16.32 -28.67
CA TRP A 103 -11.05 -16.45 -27.23
C TRP A 103 -10.72 -17.87 -26.77
N GLU A 104 -11.26 -18.91 -27.43
CA GLU A 104 -10.99 -20.32 -27.13
C GLU A 104 -9.52 -20.69 -27.39
N ALA A 105 -8.97 -20.28 -28.54
CA ALA A 105 -7.59 -20.58 -28.92
C ALA A 105 -6.54 -19.99 -27.97
N ASN A 106 -6.86 -18.85 -27.34
CA ASN A 106 -5.97 -18.19 -26.37
C ASN A 106 -6.24 -18.59 -24.92
N LEU A 107 -7.23 -19.44 -24.62
CA LEU A 107 -7.62 -19.79 -23.26
C LEU A 107 -6.47 -20.37 -22.44
N GLU A 108 -5.78 -21.39 -22.98
CA GLU A 108 -4.63 -22.01 -22.30
C GLU A 108 -3.48 -21.02 -22.08
N GLY A 109 -3.25 -20.12 -23.04
CA GLY A 109 -2.27 -19.05 -22.93
C GLY A 109 -2.60 -18.06 -21.80
N ARG A 110 -3.88 -17.66 -21.67
CA ARG A 110 -4.36 -16.77 -20.60
C ARG A 110 -4.23 -17.44 -19.23
N ILE A 111 -4.65 -18.71 -19.10
CA ILE A 111 -4.52 -19.49 -17.86
C ILE A 111 -3.05 -19.58 -17.44
N ASN A 112 -2.14 -19.88 -18.37
CA ASN A 112 -0.71 -19.97 -18.07
C ASN A 112 -0.09 -18.61 -17.73
N SER A 113 -0.52 -17.53 -18.37
CA SER A 113 -0.08 -16.17 -18.02
C SER A 113 -0.51 -15.82 -16.60
N GLN A 114 -1.79 -16.03 -16.28
CA GLN A 114 -2.34 -15.74 -14.97
C GLN A 114 -1.63 -16.52 -13.86
N LYS A 115 -1.32 -17.81 -14.07
CA LYS A 115 -0.53 -18.59 -13.11
C LYS A 115 0.84 -17.98 -12.84
N LYS A 116 1.55 -17.57 -13.89
CA LYS A 116 2.86 -16.92 -13.76
C LYS A 116 2.76 -15.56 -13.05
N ASP A 117 1.72 -14.79 -13.35
CA ASP A 117 1.47 -13.50 -12.72
C ASP A 117 1.17 -13.69 -11.22
N ALA A 118 0.35 -14.68 -10.87
CA ALA A 118 0.06 -15.05 -9.48
C ALA A 118 1.31 -15.53 -8.73
N GLU A 119 2.14 -16.38 -9.34
CA GLU A 119 3.42 -16.83 -8.77
C GLU A 119 4.39 -15.66 -8.53
N MET A 120 4.53 -14.76 -9.51
CA MET A 120 5.36 -13.57 -9.40
C MET A 120 4.88 -12.65 -8.27
N MET A 121 3.57 -12.43 -8.18
CA MET A 121 2.97 -11.60 -7.14
C MET A 121 3.12 -12.21 -5.76
N SER A 122 2.90 -13.52 -5.62
CA SER A 122 3.16 -14.25 -4.37
C SER A 122 4.61 -14.06 -3.92
N ALA A 123 5.58 -14.20 -4.84
CA ALA A 123 6.99 -13.97 -4.53
C ALA A 123 7.27 -12.53 -4.05
N MET A 124 6.66 -11.52 -4.68
CA MET A 124 6.78 -10.12 -4.26
C MET A 124 6.15 -9.84 -2.88
N LEU A 125 5.10 -10.58 -2.53
CA LEU A 125 4.42 -10.55 -1.24
C LEU A 125 5.03 -11.52 -0.21
N GLY A 126 6.29 -11.93 -0.39
CA GLY A 126 6.99 -12.77 0.58
C GLY A 126 6.52 -14.23 0.62
N GLY A 127 6.09 -14.74 -0.54
CA GLY A 127 5.57 -16.09 -0.71
C GLY A 127 4.18 -16.27 -0.10
N ILE A 128 3.38 -15.20 -0.03
CA ILE A 128 2.01 -15.22 0.44
C ILE A 128 1.11 -15.31 -0.78
N ASP A 129 0.30 -16.35 -0.88
CA ASP A 129 -0.74 -16.46 -1.90
C ASP A 129 -1.95 -15.61 -1.48
N PRO A 130 -2.24 -14.48 -2.15
CA PRO A 130 -3.36 -13.62 -1.76
C PRO A 130 -4.74 -14.23 -2.04
N ALA A 131 -4.82 -15.29 -2.86
CA ALA A 131 -6.06 -16.00 -3.12
C ALA A 131 -6.36 -17.08 -2.07
N ASP A 132 -5.37 -17.47 -1.26
CA ASP A 132 -5.57 -18.43 -0.18
C ASP A 132 -6.24 -17.74 1.03
N PRO A 133 -7.45 -18.14 1.44
CA PRO A 133 -8.11 -17.57 2.62
C PRO A 133 -7.31 -17.75 3.93
N ALA A 134 -6.36 -18.69 3.99
CA ALA A 134 -5.48 -18.90 5.14
C ALA A 134 -4.26 -17.96 5.18
N ALA A 135 -3.93 -17.29 4.08
CA ALA A 135 -2.73 -16.48 3.91
C ALA A 135 -2.63 -15.33 4.93
N ALA A 136 -3.75 -14.69 5.24
CA ALA A 136 -3.79 -13.61 6.21
C ALA A 136 -3.43 -14.09 7.64
N GLU A 137 -3.94 -15.26 8.06
CA GLU A 137 -3.59 -15.83 9.36
C GLU A 137 -2.16 -16.37 9.38
N GLU A 138 -1.64 -16.88 8.26
CA GLU A 138 -0.23 -17.25 8.17
C GLU A 138 0.68 -16.02 8.33
N LEU A 139 0.36 -14.90 7.67
CA LEU A 139 1.08 -13.65 7.85
C LEU A 139 1.02 -13.17 9.31
N ALA A 140 -0.17 -13.22 9.94
CA ALA A 140 -0.31 -12.88 11.35
C ALA A 140 0.60 -13.75 12.23
N LYS A 141 0.64 -15.07 12.00
CA LYS A 141 1.55 -15.99 12.69
C LYS A 141 3.02 -15.64 12.47
N ARG A 142 3.41 -15.31 11.23
CA ARG A 142 4.79 -14.91 10.91
C ARG A 142 5.18 -13.61 11.64
N LEU A 143 4.30 -12.59 11.65
CA LEU A 143 4.52 -11.35 12.38
C LEU A 143 4.69 -11.58 13.89
N ARG A 144 3.82 -12.39 14.51
CA ARG A 144 3.91 -12.73 15.94
C ARG A 144 5.23 -13.44 16.33
N ARG A 145 6.00 -13.97 15.37
CA ARG A 145 7.33 -14.54 15.63
C ARG A 145 8.44 -13.49 15.72
N GLN A 146 8.25 -12.31 15.14
CA GLN A 146 9.22 -11.21 15.22
C GLN A 146 9.11 -10.51 16.57
N LYS A 147 10.27 -10.14 17.14
CA LYS A 147 10.32 -9.46 18.45
C LYS A 147 9.53 -8.14 18.40
N GLY A 148 8.68 -7.94 19.41
CA GLY A 148 7.90 -6.73 19.62
C GLY A 148 6.45 -6.84 19.17
N TRP A 149 6.08 -7.81 18.33
CA TRP A 149 4.69 -8.10 17.99
C TRP A 149 4.02 -8.89 19.13
N ASN A 150 3.31 -8.20 20.02
CA ASN A 150 2.62 -8.80 21.16
C ASN A 150 1.29 -9.45 20.74
N SER A 151 0.55 -8.79 19.86
CA SER A 151 -0.66 -9.33 19.23
C SER A 151 -0.75 -8.87 17.78
N VAL A 152 -1.32 -9.73 16.93
CA VAL A 152 -1.65 -9.45 15.53
C VAL A 152 -2.92 -10.23 15.25
N GLU A 153 -4.05 -9.59 14.99
CA GLU A 153 -5.34 -10.26 14.80
C GLU A 153 -5.93 -9.86 13.47
N TYR A 154 -6.16 -10.84 12.59
CA TYR A 154 -6.82 -10.58 11.33
C TYR A 154 -8.31 -10.33 11.54
N ARG A 155 -8.84 -9.28 10.90
CA ARG A 155 -10.24 -8.84 11.00
C ARG A 155 -11.01 -8.94 9.68
N GLY A 156 -10.42 -9.54 8.65
CA GLY A 156 -11.00 -9.56 7.30
C GLY A 156 -10.46 -8.43 6.42
N ASP A 157 -10.65 -8.56 5.11
CA ASP A 157 -10.32 -7.54 4.10
C ASP A 157 -8.91 -6.94 4.20
N GLY A 158 -7.91 -7.73 4.60
CA GLY A 158 -6.54 -7.23 4.78
C GLY A 158 -6.31 -6.34 6.01
N LEU A 159 -7.30 -6.21 6.90
CA LEU A 159 -7.20 -5.47 8.17
C LEU A 159 -6.61 -6.35 9.28
N PHE A 160 -5.58 -5.82 9.94
CA PHE A 160 -4.97 -6.41 11.13
C PHE A 160 -5.07 -5.44 12.30
N VAL A 161 -5.58 -5.91 13.44
CA VAL A 161 -5.50 -5.19 14.71
C VAL A 161 -4.27 -5.70 15.46
N VAL A 162 -3.36 -4.81 15.80
CA VAL A 162 -2.04 -5.19 16.29
C VAL A 162 -1.70 -4.46 17.59
N GLN A 163 -0.90 -5.12 18.40
CA GLN A 163 -0.19 -4.50 19.51
C GLN A 163 1.30 -4.77 19.33
N PHE A 164 2.06 -3.71 19.11
CA PHE A 164 3.50 -3.73 18.99
C PHE A 164 4.15 -2.94 20.12
N LYS A 165 5.17 -3.52 20.76
CA LYS A 165 6.01 -2.81 21.71
C LYS A 165 7.44 -3.35 21.66
N ILE A 166 8.41 -2.47 21.47
CA ILE A 166 9.84 -2.82 21.51
C ILE A 166 10.61 -1.81 22.35
N GLU A 167 11.65 -2.28 23.02
CA GLU A 167 12.57 -1.48 23.83
C GLU A 167 13.99 -1.87 23.44
N GLY A 168 14.91 -0.90 23.46
CA GLY A 168 16.30 -1.14 23.09
C GLY A 168 17.19 0.09 23.23
N ARG A 169 18.39 -0.02 22.65
CA ARG A 169 19.30 1.11 22.43
C ARG A 169 19.33 1.43 20.95
N LEU A 170 19.29 2.72 20.64
CA LEU A 170 19.36 3.23 19.29
C LEU A 170 20.84 3.24 18.85
N ASP A 171 21.36 2.07 18.52
CA ASP A 171 22.71 1.89 17.96
C ASP A 171 22.68 1.87 16.42
N HIS A 172 21.49 1.63 15.84
CA HIS A 172 21.18 1.69 14.42
C HIS A 172 19.84 2.40 14.22
N ASP A 173 19.50 2.70 12.96
CA ASP A 173 18.19 3.23 12.61
C ASP A 173 17.09 2.23 12.99
N PHE A 174 15.96 2.77 13.43
CA PHE A 174 14.76 1.99 13.71
C PHE A 174 13.66 2.34 12.70
N LEU A 175 13.08 1.30 12.10
CA LEU A 175 11.95 1.38 11.18
C LEU A 175 10.77 0.64 11.78
N PHE A 176 9.56 1.17 11.61
CA PHE A 176 8.33 0.45 11.95
C PHE A 176 7.25 0.66 10.89
N PRO A 177 6.52 -0.37 10.45
CA PRO A 177 6.81 -1.79 10.73
C PRO A 177 7.97 -2.31 9.87
N THR A 178 8.57 -3.41 10.33
CA THR A 178 9.41 -4.28 9.50
C THR A 178 8.73 -5.64 9.40
N ILE A 179 8.72 -6.22 8.21
CA ILE A 179 8.12 -7.53 7.95
C ILE A 179 9.17 -8.42 7.29
N GLU A 180 9.49 -9.55 7.93
CA GLU A 180 10.44 -10.53 7.40
C GLU A 180 10.00 -11.04 6.02
N SER A 181 10.95 -11.13 5.09
CA SER A 181 10.73 -11.61 3.72
C SER A 181 9.70 -10.82 2.91
N PHE A 182 9.46 -9.54 3.24
CA PHE A 182 8.44 -8.72 2.58
C PHE A 182 9.06 -7.43 1.98
N PRO A 183 9.76 -7.55 0.84
CA PRO A 183 10.65 -6.50 0.30
C PRO A 183 9.93 -5.23 -0.16
N MET A 184 8.62 -5.31 -0.39
CA MET A 184 7.80 -4.20 -0.85
C MET A 184 7.09 -3.45 0.30
N SER A 185 7.37 -3.77 1.57
CA SER A 185 6.78 -3.01 2.69
C SER A 185 7.34 -1.60 2.78
N ASN A 186 6.44 -0.63 2.86
CA ASN A 186 6.75 0.70 3.39
C ASN A 186 6.76 0.68 4.92
N PHE A 187 7.36 1.71 5.51
CA PHE A 187 7.34 1.95 6.96
C PHE A 187 6.45 3.17 7.30
N PHE A 188 5.94 3.19 8.52
CA PHE A 188 5.20 4.31 9.10
C PHE A 188 6.11 5.29 9.81
N VAL A 189 7.13 4.79 10.52
CA VAL A 189 8.07 5.57 11.33
C VAL A 189 9.50 5.17 10.99
N LEU A 190 10.35 6.18 10.79
CA LEU A 190 11.79 6.09 10.75
C LEU A 190 12.36 6.92 11.91
N VAL A 191 13.22 6.29 12.71
CA VAL A 191 14.04 6.92 13.73
C VAL A 191 15.49 6.75 13.28
N ALA A 192 16.01 7.77 12.60
CA ALA A 192 17.36 7.80 12.07
C ALA A 192 18.35 8.29 13.12
N ASN A 193 19.30 7.43 13.47
CA ASN A 193 20.38 7.74 14.39
C ASN A 193 21.52 8.43 13.63
N ARG A 194 21.84 9.68 13.98
CA ARG A 194 22.89 10.47 13.32
C ARG A 194 24.07 10.68 14.24
N ASP A 195 25.23 10.87 13.61
CA ASP A 195 26.44 11.29 14.28
C ASP A 195 26.21 12.56 15.13
N GLY A 196 26.99 12.68 16.21
CA GLY A 196 26.88 13.82 17.13
C GLY A 196 25.69 13.76 18.08
N GLY A 197 25.10 12.58 18.30
CA GLY A 197 24.02 12.37 19.27
C GLY A 197 22.72 13.03 18.85
N THR A 198 22.43 13.06 17.55
CA THR A 198 21.18 13.64 17.04
C THR A 198 20.33 12.55 16.41
N VAL A 199 19.04 12.54 16.74
CA VAL A 199 18.07 11.59 16.21
C VAL A 199 17.04 12.36 15.40
N ARG A 200 16.85 11.94 14.15
CA ARG A 200 15.77 12.44 13.31
C ARG A 200 14.63 11.42 13.30
N VAL A 201 13.44 11.89 13.62
CA VAL A 201 12.21 11.10 13.53
C VAL A 201 11.40 11.62 12.36
N ASP A 202 11.07 10.75 11.42
CA ASP A 202 10.14 11.00 10.32
C ASP A 202 9.03 9.94 10.38
N ALA A 203 7.77 10.36 10.36
CA ALA A 203 6.63 9.44 10.39
C ALA A 203 5.77 9.50 9.12
N PRO A 204 6.31 9.13 7.93
CA PRO A 204 5.64 9.34 6.65
C PRO A 204 4.29 8.60 6.54
N GLY A 205 4.12 7.48 7.24
CA GLY A 205 2.86 6.72 7.23
C GLY A 205 1.72 7.44 7.96
N PHE A 206 1.99 8.48 8.74
CA PHE A 206 0.99 9.22 9.51
C PHE A 206 0.53 10.51 8.81
N SER A 207 0.47 10.50 7.48
CA SER A 207 -0.15 11.59 6.72
C SER A 207 -0.74 11.08 5.43
N ALA A 208 -1.78 11.77 4.95
CA ALA A 208 -2.44 11.42 3.70
C ALA A 208 -1.60 11.77 2.46
N GLN A 209 -0.55 12.60 2.60
CA GLN A 209 0.28 13.08 1.49
C GLN A 209 1.75 12.64 1.53
N SER A 210 2.32 12.29 2.69
CA SER A 210 3.76 11.96 2.78
C SER A 210 4.07 10.53 2.38
N GLY A 211 3.04 9.68 2.21
CA GLY A 211 3.11 8.64 1.20
C GLY A 211 2.75 9.29 -0.11
N GLY A 212 3.72 9.64 -0.95
CA GLY A 212 3.50 10.04 -2.33
C GLY A 212 2.95 8.86 -3.12
N ASN A 213 1.78 8.37 -2.73
CA ASN A 213 1.17 7.11 -3.13
C ASN A 213 0.64 7.31 -4.54
N PRO A 214 1.37 6.88 -5.57
CA PRO A 214 0.97 7.13 -6.95
C PRO A 214 -0.31 6.37 -7.28
N PHE A 215 -0.70 5.40 -6.45
CA PHE A 215 -2.01 4.76 -6.48
C PHE A 215 -3.16 5.75 -6.15
N GLN A 216 -2.99 6.67 -5.21
CA GLN A 216 -3.98 7.72 -4.94
C GLN A 216 -4.02 8.77 -6.05
N GLY A 217 -2.86 9.12 -6.61
CA GLY A 217 -2.77 9.92 -7.84
C GLY A 217 -3.42 9.24 -9.04
N MET A 218 -3.31 7.92 -9.14
CA MET A 218 -3.92 7.09 -10.17
C MET A 218 -5.43 6.97 -9.99
N MET A 219 -5.93 6.76 -8.77
CA MET A 219 -7.37 6.74 -8.49
C MET A 219 -8.02 8.11 -8.73
N ALA A 220 -7.36 9.20 -8.37
CA ALA A 220 -7.80 10.55 -8.73
C ALA A 220 -7.74 10.79 -10.25
N GLY A 221 -6.72 10.26 -10.93
CA GLY A 221 -6.57 10.30 -12.38
C GLY A 221 -7.64 9.48 -13.13
N MET A 222 -7.95 8.27 -12.67
CA MET A 222 -9.03 7.43 -13.21
C MET A 222 -10.39 8.03 -12.89
N ALA A 223 -10.66 8.48 -11.67
CA ALA A 223 -11.94 9.10 -11.33
C ALA A 223 -12.21 10.38 -12.15
N SER A 224 -11.16 11.18 -12.39
CA SER A 224 -11.26 12.36 -13.27
C SER A 224 -11.34 11.99 -14.76
N GLY A 225 -10.75 10.88 -15.19
CA GLY A 225 -10.90 10.31 -16.54
C GLY A 225 -12.31 9.75 -16.79
N PHE A 226 -12.86 8.98 -15.85
CA PHE A 226 -14.22 8.43 -15.88
C PHE A 226 -15.28 9.55 -15.82
N SER A 227 -15.09 10.55 -14.96
CA SER A 227 -15.98 11.73 -14.90
C SER A 227 -15.99 12.54 -16.20
N ARG A 228 -14.89 12.54 -16.96
CA ARG A 228 -14.80 13.20 -18.28
C ARG A 228 -15.40 12.37 -19.42
N MET A 229 -15.51 11.06 -19.26
CA MET A 229 -16.09 10.14 -20.24
C MET A 229 -17.60 9.88 -20.00
N GLY A 230 -18.20 10.49 -18.96
CA GLY A 230 -19.61 10.28 -18.63
C GLY A 230 -19.95 8.87 -18.14
N ALA A 231 -18.95 8.01 -17.92
CA ALA A 231 -19.12 6.67 -17.41
C ALA A 231 -19.29 6.75 -15.88
N SER A 232 -20.54 6.64 -15.43
CA SER A 232 -20.82 6.33 -14.02
C SER A 232 -20.27 4.94 -13.73
N SER A 233 -19.14 4.87 -13.04
CA SER A 233 -18.73 3.64 -12.38
C SER A 233 -19.86 3.22 -11.45
N GLY A 234 -20.41 2.01 -11.65
CA GLY A 234 -21.39 1.43 -10.75
C GLY A 234 -20.91 1.50 -9.31
N GLU A 235 -21.83 1.76 -8.38
CA GLU A 235 -21.59 1.98 -6.95
C GLU A 235 -21.07 0.74 -6.19
N ASP A 236 -20.66 -0.33 -6.88
CA ASP A 236 -20.21 -1.54 -6.23
C ASP A 236 -18.74 -1.43 -5.79
N GLU A 237 -18.63 -1.13 -4.49
CA GLU A 237 -17.53 -1.42 -3.56
C GLU A 237 -16.14 -0.93 -3.97
N MET A 238 -15.91 0.38 -3.78
CA MET A 238 -14.54 0.81 -3.50
C MET A 238 -14.07 0.08 -2.23
N PRO A 239 -12.89 -0.59 -2.25
CA PRO A 239 -12.37 -1.28 -1.07
C PRO A 239 -12.33 -0.29 0.09
N MET A 240 -12.86 -0.69 1.25
CA MET A 240 -12.86 0.16 2.45
C MET A 240 -11.42 0.48 2.83
N ILE A 241 -10.95 1.64 2.42
CA ILE A 241 -9.68 2.19 2.91
C ILE A 241 -9.93 2.62 4.36
N PRO A 242 -9.25 2.02 5.35
CA PRO A 242 -9.49 2.37 6.73
C PRO A 242 -9.21 3.85 6.96
N GLU A 243 -10.05 4.48 7.77
CA GLU A 243 -9.89 5.91 8.06
C GLU A 243 -8.62 6.10 8.90
N LEU A 244 -7.62 6.75 8.31
CA LEU A 244 -6.43 7.20 9.01
C LEU A 244 -6.86 8.11 10.16
N SER A 245 -6.68 7.65 11.40
CA SER A 245 -7.09 8.38 12.60
C SER A 245 -6.28 7.91 13.79
N GLY A 246 -5.52 8.78 14.43
CA GLY A 246 -4.77 8.35 15.60
C GLY A 246 -3.98 9.46 16.27
N THR A 247 -3.15 9.05 17.21
CA THR A 247 -2.17 9.94 17.84
C THR A 247 -0.78 9.36 17.65
N PHE A 248 0.16 10.24 17.31
CA PHE A 248 1.58 9.93 17.40
C PHE A 248 2.20 10.85 18.44
N ARG A 249 2.99 10.27 19.35
CA ARG A 249 3.61 11.00 20.44
C ARG A 249 5.09 10.66 20.55
N ILE A 250 5.92 11.65 20.76
CA ILE A 250 7.32 11.45 21.15
C ILE A 250 7.50 12.01 22.55
N VAL A 251 8.03 11.20 23.47
CA VAL A 251 8.42 11.63 24.82
C VAL A 251 9.93 11.57 24.94
N THR A 252 10.57 12.66 25.33
CA THR A 252 12.03 12.71 25.42
C THR A 252 12.53 13.63 26.52
N ASP A 253 13.61 13.24 27.17
CA ASP A 253 14.43 14.10 28.03
C ASP A 253 15.62 14.73 27.29
N GLY A 254 15.72 14.50 25.98
CA GLY A 254 16.67 15.15 25.10
C GLY A 254 16.26 16.58 24.71
N GLU A 255 17.18 17.30 24.09
CA GLU A 255 16.93 18.66 23.60
C GLU A 255 16.21 18.59 22.24
N VAL A 256 14.97 19.11 22.19
CA VAL A 256 14.22 19.23 20.93
C VAL A 256 14.79 20.39 20.11
N LEU A 257 15.48 20.07 19.01
CA LEU A 257 16.10 21.05 18.12
C LEU A 257 15.10 21.59 17.08
N ALA A 258 14.23 20.72 16.57
CA ALA A 258 13.20 21.08 15.61
C ALA A 258 12.03 20.08 15.70
N ASN A 259 10.81 20.54 15.40
CA ASN A 259 9.63 19.69 15.24
C ASN A 259 8.56 20.45 14.43
N ASN A 260 7.50 19.74 14.02
CA ASN A 260 6.34 20.32 13.36
C ASN A 260 5.02 20.07 14.12
N THR A 261 5.05 20.03 15.45
CA THR A 261 3.79 20.04 16.22
C THR A 261 3.15 21.42 16.16
N ASP A 262 1.82 21.48 16.26
CA ASP A 262 1.08 22.74 16.31
C ASP A 262 1.26 23.43 17.67
N GLU A 263 1.18 22.65 18.75
CA GLU A 263 1.27 23.13 20.14
C GLU A 263 2.72 23.29 20.64
N GLY A 264 3.72 22.90 19.85
CA GLY A 264 5.11 22.82 20.30
C GLY A 264 5.35 21.70 21.34
N PRO A 265 6.52 21.72 22.02
CA PRO A 265 6.84 20.78 23.10
C PRO A 265 6.11 21.11 24.41
N VAL A 266 5.49 20.11 25.03
CA VAL A 266 4.80 20.21 26.33
C VAL A 266 5.61 19.53 27.43
N GLU A 267 5.75 20.16 28.59
CA GLU A 267 6.45 19.57 29.74
C GLU A 267 5.67 18.40 30.36
N THR A 268 6.39 17.35 30.75
CA THR A 268 5.86 16.13 31.37
C THR A 268 6.81 15.60 32.45
N SER A 269 6.39 14.63 33.25
CA SER A 269 7.28 13.96 34.21
C SER A 269 8.45 13.22 33.55
N GLY A 270 8.37 12.93 32.25
CA GLY A 270 9.39 12.25 31.46
C GLY A 270 10.21 13.18 30.57
N GLY A 271 10.23 14.48 30.83
CA GLY A 271 10.82 15.49 29.95
C GLY A 271 9.76 16.15 29.07
N LYS A 272 10.03 16.35 27.79
CA LYS A 272 9.10 16.98 26.85
C LYS A 272 8.30 15.96 26.06
N ALA A 273 7.06 16.30 25.74
CA ALA A 273 6.22 15.57 24.82
C ALA A 273 5.93 16.40 23.57
N LEU A 274 6.07 15.76 22.41
CA LEU A 274 5.60 16.23 21.12
C LEU A 274 4.41 15.35 20.74
N GLU A 275 3.26 15.95 20.43
CA GLU A 275 2.05 15.19 20.13
C GLU A 275 1.40 15.69 18.84
N TRP A 276 1.01 14.73 18.00
CA TRP A 276 0.28 14.97 16.76
C TRP A 276 -1.03 14.19 16.80
N THR A 277 -2.13 14.90 16.54
CA THR A 277 -3.40 14.27 16.19
C THR A 277 -3.41 14.02 14.68
N ILE A 278 -3.47 12.76 14.29
CA ILE A 278 -3.40 12.29 12.91
C ILE A 278 -4.81 12.01 12.41
N ASN A 279 -5.15 12.55 11.25
CA ASN A 279 -6.39 12.23 10.56
C ASN A 279 -6.22 12.35 9.04
N LYS A 280 -7.26 12.04 8.27
CA LYS A 280 -7.27 12.15 6.80
C LYS A 280 -6.90 13.53 6.23
N ARG A 281 -6.96 14.60 7.03
CA ARG A 281 -6.57 15.96 6.63
C ARG A 281 -5.12 16.31 6.98
N THR A 282 -4.39 15.45 7.68
CA THR A 282 -2.97 15.66 8.01
C THR A 282 -2.13 15.71 6.73
N GLN A 283 -1.65 16.90 6.38
CA GLN A 283 -0.89 17.17 5.16
C GLN A 283 0.60 16.79 5.33
N ALA A 284 1.22 17.31 6.39
CA ALA A 284 2.63 17.04 6.69
C ALA A 284 2.73 15.88 7.69
N ALA A 285 3.58 14.89 7.38
CA ALA A 285 3.93 13.85 8.33
C ALA A 285 4.61 14.44 9.59
N PRO A 286 4.40 13.85 10.77
CA PRO A 286 5.16 14.18 11.97
C PRO A 286 6.67 14.09 11.74
N THR A 287 7.39 15.13 12.16
CA THR A 287 8.85 15.18 12.12
C THR A 287 9.41 15.80 13.39
N ALA A 288 10.54 15.29 13.84
CA ALA A 288 11.31 15.87 14.94
C ALA A 288 12.81 15.66 14.76
N LEU A 289 13.59 16.59 15.27
CA LEU A 289 15.04 16.50 15.41
C LEU A 289 15.36 16.68 16.89
N ILE A 290 15.93 15.64 17.50
CA ILE A 290 16.17 15.58 18.95
C ILE A 290 17.64 15.31 19.17
N LYS A 291 18.29 16.12 20.00
CA LYS A 291 19.64 15.85 20.48
C LYS A 291 19.58 15.06 21.77
N ILE A 292 20.16 13.88 21.75
CA ILE A 292 20.36 13.02 22.91
C ILE A 292 21.81 13.17 23.37
N ALA A 293 22.00 13.49 24.65
CA ALA A 293 23.32 13.42 25.26
C ALA A 293 23.83 11.97 25.20
N PRO A 294 25.15 11.73 25.04
CA PRO A 294 25.73 10.39 25.10
C PRO A 294 25.51 9.71 26.46
#